data_AF-A0A1J5LBP5-F1
#
_entry.id   AF-A0A1J5LBP5-F1
#
_cell.length_a   1.000
_cell.length_b   1.000
_cell.length_c   1.000
_cell.angle_alpha   90.00
_cell.angle_beta   90.00
_cell.angle_gamma   90.00
#
_symmetry.space_group_name_H-M   'P 1'
#
loop_
_entity.id
_entity.type
_entity.pdbx_description
1 polymer ?
#
loop_
_entity_poly.entity_id
_entity_poly.type
_entity_poly.pdbx_seq_one_letter_code
_entity_poly.pdbx_strand_id
1 'polypeptide(L)'
;MSNILSTPIEYLKGVGPKRGDILRKEAHLFTFGDLIHYFPFRYIDKSSYNLVRDVAHHEGAVQLKGQIIGYKEVKFGKGKRLEVVFEDESGRIDLIWFKGGKWIAPKLVIGGWVKVYGKAKKFGAKYNIAHPDMEFLKHEKEDSLGLQAVYHSGEKLQNLGFTSKGIERTIAQLIPQLKNEVDDFLPRWLINDLNLISREEALVKIHQPSNYDEAKKAQL
;
A
#
# COMPACT_ATOMS: atom_id res chain seq x y z
N MET A 1 22.69 -27.73 6.05
CA MET A 1 21.93 -26.88 5.10
C MET A 1 21.81 -25.52 5.75
N SER A 2 22.25 -24.47 5.08
CA SER A 2 22.24 -23.11 5.63
C SER A 2 20.78 -22.67 5.77
N ASN A 3 20.27 -22.61 7.00
CA ASN A 3 18.88 -22.22 7.22
C ASN A 3 18.72 -20.74 6.84
N ILE A 4 18.06 -20.48 5.70
CA ILE A 4 17.87 -19.12 5.19
C ILE A 4 17.23 -18.19 6.24
N LEU A 5 16.36 -18.74 7.10
CA LEU A 5 15.69 -18.00 8.16
C LEU A 5 16.64 -17.50 9.23
N SER A 6 17.82 -18.11 9.40
CA SER A 6 18.85 -17.65 10.35
C SER A 6 19.76 -16.57 9.76
N THR A 7 19.55 -16.18 8.50
CA THR A 7 20.38 -15.16 7.83
C THR A 7 20.16 -13.79 8.48
N PRO A 8 21.23 -13.04 8.83
CA PRO A 8 21.08 -11.71 9.43
C PRO A 8 20.36 -10.72 8.52
N ILE A 9 19.53 -9.86 9.11
CA ILE A 9 18.63 -8.95 8.39
C ILE A 9 19.36 -7.95 7.47
N GLU A 10 20.62 -7.62 7.75
CA GLU A 10 21.44 -6.72 6.92
C GLU A 10 21.68 -7.24 5.51
N TYR A 11 21.72 -8.57 5.34
CA TYR A 11 21.96 -9.20 4.05
C TYR A 11 20.76 -9.09 3.12
N LEU A 12 19.58 -8.72 3.65
CA LEU A 12 18.45 -8.42 2.80
C LEU A 12 18.70 -7.14 2.00
N LYS A 13 18.61 -7.27 0.68
CA LYS A 13 18.83 -6.18 -0.26
C LYS A 13 17.99 -4.96 0.14
N GLY A 14 18.63 -3.81 0.33
CA GLY A 14 17.96 -2.56 0.71
C GLY A 14 17.85 -2.31 2.21
N VAL A 15 18.20 -3.26 3.09
CA VAL A 15 18.35 -3.04 4.53
C VAL A 15 19.78 -2.54 4.82
N GLY A 16 20.79 -3.40 4.65
CA GLY A 16 22.18 -3.07 4.96
C GLY A 16 22.45 -2.78 6.44
N PRO A 17 23.71 -2.51 6.85
CA PRO A 17 24.10 -2.41 8.26
C PRO A 17 23.34 -1.37 9.07
N LYS A 18 23.20 -0.16 8.52
CA LYS A 18 22.55 0.95 9.22
C LYS A 18 21.05 0.70 9.46
N ARG A 19 20.34 0.19 8.44
CA ARG A 19 18.91 -0.08 8.59
C ARG A 19 18.65 -1.39 9.35
N GLY A 20 19.58 -2.34 9.32
CA GLY A 20 19.50 -3.55 10.14
C GLY A 20 19.62 -3.27 11.63
N ASP A 21 20.49 -2.34 12.02
CA ASP A 21 20.64 -1.94 13.43
C ASP A 21 19.35 -1.35 14.02
N ILE A 22 18.63 -0.51 13.26
CA ILE A 22 17.34 0.04 13.75
C ILE A 22 16.26 -1.02 13.84
N LEU A 23 16.20 -1.96 12.88
CA LEU A 23 15.22 -3.06 12.90
C LEU A 23 15.42 -3.95 14.12
N ARG A 24 16.67 -4.23 14.49
CA ARG A 24 16.98 -4.94 15.74
C ARG A 24 16.56 -4.18 16.99
N LYS A 25 16.91 -2.90 17.06
CA LYS A 25 16.70 -2.09 18.27
C LYS A 25 15.24 -1.77 18.52
N GLU A 26 14.48 -1.46 17.48
CA GLU A 26 13.12 -0.94 17.60
C GLU A 26 12.04 -2.00 17.34
N ALA A 27 12.33 -3.04 16.56
CA ALA A 27 11.37 -4.10 16.23
C ALA A 27 11.85 -5.50 16.63
N HIS A 28 13.03 -5.63 17.24
CA HIS A 28 13.62 -6.92 17.61
C HIS A 28 13.76 -7.90 16.43
N LEU A 29 14.02 -7.37 15.22
CA LEU A 29 14.20 -8.18 14.02
C LEU A 29 15.69 -8.38 13.73
N PHE A 30 16.21 -9.57 13.98
CA PHE A 30 17.63 -9.91 13.82
C PHE A 30 17.89 -10.68 12.52
N THR A 31 16.93 -11.49 12.10
CA THR A 31 17.07 -12.48 11.03
C THR A 31 15.94 -12.41 10.01
N PHE A 32 16.09 -13.12 8.89
CA PHE A 32 15.02 -13.29 7.90
C PHE A 32 13.81 -14.00 8.52
N GLY A 33 14.04 -14.93 9.44
CA GLY A 33 13.01 -15.58 10.23
C GLY A 33 12.20 -14.58 11.04
N ASP A 34 12.86 -13.67 11.75
CA ASP A 34 12.14 -12.66 12.54
C ASP A 34 11.29 -11.76 11.64
N LEU A 35 11.83 -11.37 10.47
CA LEU A 35 11.11 -10.51 9.53
C LEU A 35 9.86 -11.17 8.96
N ILE A 36 9.92 -12.44 8.54
CA ILE A 36 8.75 -13.15 7.99
C ILE A 36 7.73 -13.55 9.07
N HIS A 37 8.09 -13.50 10.35
CA HIS A 37 7.13 -13.66 11.45
C HIS A 37 6.65 -12.29 11.99
N TYR A 38 7.05 -11.18 11.36
CA TYR A 38 6.58 -9.85 11.72
C TYR A 38 5.22 -9.57 11.11
N PHE A 39 4.19 -10.18 11.67
CA PHE A 39 2.85 -10.23 11.08
C PHE A 39 2.14 -8.87 11.05
N PRO A 40 1.30 -8.61 10.03
CA PRO A 40 0.44 -7.45 10.03
C PRO A 40 -0.65 -7.57 11.10
N PHE A 41 -1.00 -6.45 11.72
CA PHE A 41 -2.04 -6.41 12.76
C PHE A 41 -3.44 -6.14 12.20
N ARG A 42 -3.53 -5.67 10.95
CA ARG A 42 -4.79 -5.52 10.20
C ARG A 42 -4.51 -5.51 8.71
N TYR A 43 -5.55 -5.72 7.91
CA TYR A 43 -5.51 -5.51 6.46
C TYR A 43 -6.46 -4.39 6.06
N ILE A 44 -6.00 -3.54 5.14
CA ILE A 44 -6.82 -2.50 4.51
C ILE A 44 -7.15 -2.98 3.11
N ASP A 45 -8.43 -3.11 2.83
CA ASP A 45 -8.90 -3.39 1.49
C ASP A 45 -8.70 -2.17 0.58
N LYS A 46 -7.81 -2.29 -0.41
CA LYS A 46 -7.61 -1.32 -1.48
C LYS A 46 -8.00 -1.90 -2.85
N SER A 47 -8.73 -3.01 -2.86
CA SER A 47 -9.04 -3.79 -4.06
C SER A 47 -10.05 -3.12 -4.98
N SER A 48 -10.89 -2.21 -4.48
CA SER A 48 -11.89 -1.51 -5.29
C SER A 48 -11.58 -0.02 -5.41
N TYR A 49 -11.45 0.43 -6.65
CA TYR A 49 -11.62 1.84 -6.98
C TYR A 49 -13.08 2.11 -7.28
N ASN A 50 -13.58 3.24 -6.81
CA ASN A 50 -14.83 3.78 -7.28
C ASN A 50 -14.59 4.41 -8.66
N LEU A 51 -15.62 4.37 -9.50
CA LEU A 51 -15.65 5.14 -10.73
C LEU A 51 -16.17 6.54 -10.45
N VAL A 52 -15.69 7.54 -11.18
CA VAL A 52 -16.17 8.93 -11.13
C VAL A 52 -17.69 9.00 -11.30
N ARG A 53 -18.28 8.18 -12.18
CA ARG A 53 -19.74 8.14 -12.39
C ARG A 53 -20.51 7.80 -11.10
N ASP A 54 -19.93 6.96 -10.24
CA ASP A 54 -20.59 6.39 -9.06
C ASP A 54 -20.42 7.27 -7.82
N VAL A 55 -19.58 8.31 -7.91
CA VAL A 55 -19.30 9.24 -6.80
C VAL A 55 -20.57 9.87 -6.23
N ALA A 56 -21.61 10.06 -7.06
CA ALA A 56 -22.90 10.59 -6.61
C ALA A 56 -23.65 9.66 -5.66
N HIS A 57 -23.37 8.35 -5.70
CA HIS A 57 -24.00 7.31 -4.91
C HIS A 57 -23.21 6.94 -3.64
N HIS A 58 -22.07 7.57 -3.40
CA HIS A 58 -21.24 7.34 -2.22
C HIS A 58 -21.39 8.48 -1.19
N GLU A 59 -21.77 8.14 0.04
CA GLU A 59 -21.90 9.11 1.15
C GLU A 59 -20.56 9.40 1.87
N GLY A 60 -19.56 8.54 1.65
CA GLY A 60 -18.25 8.53 2.30
C GLY A 60 -17.10 9.10 1.49
N ALA A 61 -15.87 8.80 1.91
CA ALA A 61 -14.69 9.02 1.09
C ALA A 61 -14.65 7.99 -0.04
N VAL A 62 -14.28 8.44 -1.24
CA VAL A 62 -14.12 7.59 -2.42
C VAL A 62 -12.64 7.42 -2.72
N GLN A 63 -12.29 6.26 -3.30
CA GLN A 63 -10.95 5.98 -3.81
C GLN A 63 -11.01 5.92 -5.33
N LEU A 64 -10.44 6.91 -6.01
CA LEU A 64 -10.43 6.99 -7.48
C LEU A 64 -9.02 6.73 -8.02
N LYS A 65 -8.94 6.15 -9.23
CA LYS A 65 -7.70 5.97 -9.97
C LYS A 65 -7.89 6.41 -11.42
N GLY A 66 -6.96 7.22 -11.91
CA GLY A 66 -7.10 7.84 -13.22
C GLY A 66 -5.94 8.76 -13.51
N GLN A 67 -6.14 9.66 -14.47
CA GLN A 67 -5.12 10.56 -14.98
C GLN A 67 -5.42 12.01 -14.65
N ILE A 68 -4.37 12.81 -14.51
CA ILE A 68 -4.47 14.27 -14.50
C ILE A 68 -4.55 14.73 -15.96
N ILE A 69 -5.67 15.32 -16.37
CA ILE A 69 -5.82 15.83 -17.74
C ILE A 69 -5.57 17.34 -17.85
N GLY A 70 -5.51 18.03 -16.72
CA GLY A 70 -5.17 19.45 -16.68
C GLY A 70 -5.19 20.02 -15.27
N TYR A 71 -4.61 21.19 -15.08
CA TYR A 71 -4.71 21.92 -13.83
C TYR A 71 -4.55 23.42 -14.06
N LYS A 72 -5.06 24.23 -13.14
CA LYS A 72 -4.95 25.69 -13.17
C LYS A 72 -4.95 26.27 -11.76
N GLU A 73 -4.25 27.38 -11.59
CA GLU A 73 -4.36 28.20 -10.39
C GLU A 73 -5.39 29.32 -10.62
N VAL A 74 -6.39 29.39 -9.75
CA VAL A 74 -7.44 30.41 -9.81
C VAL A 74 -7.32 31.34 -8.60
N LYS A 75 -7.44 32.65 -8.80
CA LYS A 75 -7.49 33.62 -7.69
C LYS A 75 -8.69 33.31 -6.80
N PHE A 76 -8.48 33.26 -5.49
CA PHE A 76 -9.52 32.96 -4.50
C PHE A 76 -9.30 33.80 -3.25
N GLY A 77 -10.14 34.82 -3.05
CA GLY A 77 -9.98 35.81 -1.99
C GLY A 77 -8.61 36.52 -2.09
N LYS A 78 -7.86 36.56 -0.99
CA LYS A 78 -6.48 37.09 -0.95
C LYS A 78 -5.41 36.08 -1.42
N GLY A 79 -5.81 34.86 -1.79
CA GLY A 79 -4.91 33.76 -2.16
C GLY A 79 -5.20 33.18 -3.54
N LYS A 80 -4.70 31.96 -3.76
CA LYS A 80 -4.95 31.16 -4.96
C LYS A 80 -5.44 29.78 -4.53
N ARG A 81 -6.38 29.20 -5.29
CA ARG A 81 -6.74 27.79 -5.20
C ARG A 81 -6.21 27.06 -6.42
N LEU A 82 -5.79 25.82 -6.23
CA LEU A 82 -5.39 24.93 -7.31
C LEU A 82 -6.58 24.05 -7.66
N GLU A 83 -6.96 24.04 -8.93
CA GLU A 83 -7.95 23.13 -9.50
C GLU A 83 -7.23 22.17 -10.43
N VAL A 84 -7.36 20.87 -10.17
CA VAL A 84 -6.80 19.79 -10.99
C VAL A 84 -7.96 18.98 -11.54
N VAL A 85 -7.97 18.75 -12.84
CA VAL A 85 -8.99 17.93 -13.50
C VAL A 85 -8.48 16.50 -13.56
N PHE A 86 -9.20 15.62 -12.88
CA PHE A 86 -8.98 14.19 -12.87
C PHE A 86 -9.96 13.51 -13.83
N GLU A 87 -9.48 12.51 -14.57
CA GLU A 87 -10.29 11.70 -15.48
C GLU A 87 -10.03 10.21 -15.25
N ASP A 88 -11.10 9.43 -15.18
CA ASP A 88 -11.06 7.98 -15.32
C ASP A 88 -11.86 7.54 -16.54
N GLU A 89 -12.00 6.23 -16.75
CA GLU A 89 -12.78 5.66 -17.86
C GLU A 89 -14.28 6.02 -17.85
N SER A 90 -14.80 6.50 -16.72
CA SER A 90 -16.21 6.77 -16.49
C SER A 90 -16.58 8.25 -16.53
N GLY A 91 -15.62 9.15 -16.33
CA GLY A 91 -15.85 10.58 -16.36
C GLY A 91 -14.76 11.44 -15.72
N ARG A 92 -15.12 12.70 -15.46
CA ARG A 92 -14.21 13.72 -14.92
C ARG A 92 -14.69 14.26 -13.58
N ILE A 93 -13.75 14.54 -12.68
CA ILE A 93 -14.00 15.21 -11.40
C ILE A 93 -12.92 16.25 -11.12
N ASP A 94 -13.30 17.33 -10.46
CA ASP A 94 -12.36 18.40 -10.09
C ASP A 94 -11.78 18.12 -8.69
N LEU A 95 -10.46 18.15 -8.57
CA LEU A 95 -9.73 18.10 -7.31
C LEU A 95 -9.29 19.51 -6.93
N ILE A 96 -9.63 19.96 -5.72
CA ILE A 96 -9.48 21.37 -5.34
C ILE A 96 -8.64 21.50 -4.08
N TRP A 97 -7.57 22.29 -4.15
CA TRP A 97 -6.79 22.70 -2.98
C TRP A 97 -6.96 24.19 -2.72
N PHE A 98 -7.67 24.54 -1.63
CA PHE A 98 -7.78 25.93 -1.15
C PHE A 98 -6.52 26.40 -0.40
N LYS A 99 -5.72 25.45 0.08
CA LYS A 99 -4.45 25.62 0.80
C LYS A 99 -3.47 24.54 0.33
N GLY A 100 -2.17 24.83 0.36
CA GLY A 100 -1.13 23.83 0.03
C GLY A 100 -0.98 23.52 -1.46
N GLY A 101 -1.76 24.14 -2.36
CA GLY A 101 -1.64 23.95 -3.81
C GLY A 101 -0.23 24.22 -4.37
N LYS A 102 0.53 25.14 -3.75
CA LYS A 102 1.92 25.44 -4.11
C LYS A 102 2.87 24.23 -4.00
N TRP A 103 2.57 23.27 -3.12
CA TRP A 103 3.37 22.05 -2.93
C TRP A 103 2.96 20.93 -3.87
N ILE A 104 1.71 20.95 -4.32
CA ILE A 104 1.13 19.95 -5.22
C ILE A 104 1.42 20.30 -6.67
N ALA A 105 1.25 21.56 -7.06
CA ALA A 105 1.41 22.01 -8.45
C ALA A 105 2.74 21.59 -9.12
N PRO A 106 3.91 21.67 -8.45
CA PRO A 106 5.18 21.24 -9.06
C PRO A 106 5.29 19.73 -9.30
N LYS A 107 4.43 18.92 -8.66
CA LYS A 107 4.41 17.45 -8.80
C LYS A 107 3.41 16.97 -9.85
N LEU A 108 2.53 17.85 -10.33
CA LEU A 108 1.50 17.50 -11.31
C LEU A 108 2.13 17.31 -12.70
N VAL A 109 1.75 16.22 -13.35
CA VAL A 109 2.13 15.90 -14.73
C VAL A 109 0.85 15.57 -15.49
N ILE A 110 0.61 16.25 -16.61
CA ILE A 110 -0.53 15.94 -17.49
C ILE A 110 -0.33 14.56 -18.10
N GLY A 111 -1.36 13.72 -18.08
CA GLY A 111 -1.31 12.29 -18.42
C GLY A 111 -0.72 11.42 -17.30
N GLY A 112 -0.26 12.01 -16.19
CA GLY A 112 0.24 11.28 -15.04
C GLY A 112 -0.86 10.52 -14.31
N TRP A 113 -0.60 9.26 -13.99
CA TRP A 113 -1.51 8.41 -13.22
C TRP A 113 -1.46 8.76 -11.75
N VAL A 114 -2.63 8.89 -11.12
CA VAL A 114 -2.76 9.20 -9.70
C VAL A 114 -3.87 8.39 -9.05
N LYS A 115 -3.68 8.09 -7.76
CA LYS A 115 -4.75 7.66 -6.86
C LYS A 115 -5.20 8.85 -6.03
N VAL A 116 -6.50 8.97 -5.86
CA VAL A 116 -7.13 10.07 -5.14
C VAL A 116 -8.04 9.46 -4.09
N TYR A 117 -7.83 9.86 -2.83
CA TYR A 117 -8.71 9.50 -1.74
C TYR A 117 -9.28 10.74 -1.09
N GLY A 118 -10.60 10.82 -0.96
CA GLY A 118 -11.24 11.94 -0.29
C GLY A 118 -12.75 11.95 -0.42
N LYS A 119 -13.39 12.85 0.34
CA LYS A 119 -14.85 13.00 0.31
C LYS A 119 -15.27 13.90 -0.84
N ALA A 120 -16.01 13.33 -1.78
CA ALA A 120 -16.61 14.10 -2.85
C ALA A 120 -17.80 14.92 -2.33
N LYS A 121 -17.90 16.16 -2.81
CA LYS A 121 -19.02 17.06 -2.52
C LYS A 121 -19.53 17.66 -3.80
N LYS A 122 -20.85 17.80 -3.88
CA LYS A 122 -21.51 18.50 -4.98
C LYS A 122 -21.41 20.01 -4.76
N PHE A 123 -20.93 20.73 -5.77
CA PHE A 123 -20.94 22.20 -5.80
C PHE A 123 -21.52 22.67 -7.13
N GLY A 124 -22.72 23.23 -7.10
CA GLY A 124 -23.51 23.49 -8.31
C GLY A 124 -23.85 22.18 -9.03
N ALA A 125 -23.51 22.09 -10.32
CA ALA A 125 -23.78 20.92 -11.15
C ALA A 125 -22.67 19.84 -11.11
N LYS A 126 -21.52 20.12 -10.50
CA LYS A 126 -20.34 19.25 -10.55
C LYS A 126 -19.97 18.70 -9.17
N TYR A 127 -19.42 17.49 -9.14
CA TYR A 127 -18.75 16.95 -7.97
C TYR A 127 -17.29 17.40 -7.96
N ASN A 128 -16.77 17.67 -6.77
CA ASN A 128 -15.36 17.93 -6.55
C ASN A 128 -14.89 17.27 -5.26
N ILE A 129 -13.59 17.02 -5.17
CA ILE A 129 -12.95 16.55 -3.94
C ILE A 129 -12.03 17.66 -3.45
N ALA A 130 -12.36 18.22 -2.28
CA ALA A 130 -11.54 19.25 -1.65
C ALA A 130 -10.42 18.61 -0.83
N HIS A 131 -9.18 19.06 -1.03
CA HIS A 131 -7.98 18.57 -0.34
C HIS A 131 -7.87 17.04 -0.30
N PRO A 132 -7.94 16.34 -1.46
CA PRO A 132 -7.76 14.90 -1.46
C PRO A 132 -6.34 14.53 -1.06
N ASP A 133 -6.20 13.33 -0.49
CA ASP A 133 -4.92 12.66 -0.43
C ASP A 133 -4.61 12.09 -1.82
N MET A 134 -3.41 12.38 -2.34
CA MET A 134 -3.06 12.09 -3.73
C MET A 134 -1.71 11.38 -3.80
N GLU A 135 -1.72 10.18 -4.38
CA GLU A 135 -0.53 9.36 -4.61
C GLU A 135 -0.24 9.31 -6.12
N PHE A 136 0.95 9.76 -6.52
CA PHE A 136 1.41 9.69 -7.91
C PHE A 136 1.93 8.29 -8.23
N LEU A 137 1.50 7.74 -9.37
CA LEU A 137 1.94 6.45 -9.89
C LEU A 137 2.90 6.68 -11.07
N LYS A 138 3.98 5.90 -11.15
CA LYS A 138 4.90 5.90 -12.29
C LYS A 138 4.27 5.24 -13.51
N HIS A 139 3.43 4.23 -13.30
CA HIS A 139 2.71 3.51 -14.34
C HIS A 139 1.28 3.19 -13.92
N GLU A 140 0.37 3.07 -14.89
CA GLU A 140 -1.02 2.62 -14.68
C GLU A 140 -1.11 1.33 -13.85
N LYS A 141 -0.19 0.40 -14.11
CA LYS A 141 -0.13 -0.92 -13.46
C LYS A 141 0.73 -0.95 -12.19
N GLU A 142 1.22 0.18 -11.68
CA GLU A 142 1.98 0.22 -10.40
C GLU A 142 1.07 0.04 -9.18
N ASP A 143 0.00 -0.71 -9.36
CA ASP A 143 -1.07 -0.90 -8.43
C ASP A 143 -0.89 -2.23 -7.71
N SER A 144 -0.67 -2.15 -6.40
CA SER A 144 -0.96 -3.28 -5.52
C SER A 144 -2.48 -3.31 -5.31
N LEU A 145 -3.21 -3.80 -6.31
CA LEU A 145 -4.61 -4.17 -6.15
C LEU A 145 -4.66 -5.35 -5.17
N GLY A 146 -5.44 -5.22 -4.11
CA GLY A 146 -5.62 -6.27 -3.11
C GLY A 146 -5.68 -5.74 -1.68
N LEU A 147 -5.61 -6.68 -0.73
CA LEU A 147 -5.51 -6.37 0.68
C LEU A 147 -4.10 -5.91 1.02
N GLN A 148 -4.00 -4.68 1.51
CA GLN A 148 -2.74 -4.16 2.00
C GLN A 148 -2.56 -4.54 3.47
N ALA A 149 -1.48 -5.28 3.75
CA ALA A 149 -1.05 -5.63 5.09
C ALA A 149 -0.55 -4.38 5.85
N VAL A 150 -1.03 -4.18 7.09
CA VAL A 150 -0.62 -3.08 7.95
C VAL A 150 0.24 -3.57 9.11
N TYR A 151 1.44 -3.01 9.22
CA TYR A 151 2.46 -3.41 10.19
C TYR A 151 2.67 -2.35 11.26
N HIS A 152 3.05 -2.78 12.45
CA HIS A 152 3.51 -1.85 13.49
C HIS A 152 4.79 -1.15 13.00
N SER A 153 4.86 0.16 13.20
CA SER A 153 6.02 0.95 12.80
C SER A 153 6.09 2.23 13.63
N GLY A 154 7.04 2.26 14.57
CA GLY A 154 7.31 3.45 15.40
C GLY A 154 8.00 4.57 14.61
N GLU A 155 8.00 5.77 15.17
CA GLU A 155 8.53 6.98 14.52
C GLU A 155 9.97 6.82 13.98
N LYS A 156 10.86 6.21 14.77
CA LYS A 156 12.25 5.96 14.37
C LYS A 156 12.37 5.02 13.17
N LEU A 157 11.51 4.00 13.07
CA LEU A 157 11.45 3.10 11.92
C LEU A 157 10.95 3.86 10.68
N GLN A 158 9.90 4.66 10.83
CA GLN A 158 9.37 5.49 9.75
C GLN A 158 10.40 6.48 9.19
N ASN A 159 11.19 7.11 10.07
CA ASN A 159 12.26 8.04 9.68
C ASN A 159 13.35 7.40 8.80
N LEU A 160 13.52 6.08 8.87
CA LEU A 160 14.43 5.30 8.03
C LEU A 160 13.70 4.56 6.90
N GLY A 161 12.46 4.95 6.59
CA GLY A 161 11.68 4.43 5.48
C GLY A 161 11.01 3.08 5.76
N PHE A 162 11.01 2.59 7.00
CA PHE A 162 10.25 1.41 7.43
C PHE A 162 8.85 1.80 7.90
N THR A 163 8.13 2.58 7.08
CA THR A 163 6.67 2.72 7.25
C THR A 163 6.00 1.36 7.04
N SER A 164 4.70 1.22 7.33
CA SER A 164 3.98 -0.04 7.03
C SER A 164 4.23 -0.53 5.59
N LYS A 165 4.19 0.38 4.60
CA LYS A 165 4.51 0.09 3.20
C LYS A 165 5.98 -0.23 2.98
N GLY A 166 6.87 0.37 3.76
CA GLY A 166 8.29 0.06 3.77
C GLY A 166 8.56 -1.38 4.22
N ILE A 167 7.94 -1.79 5.34
CA ILE A 167 8.05 -3.15 5.89
C ILE A 167 7.46 -4.17 4.91
N GLU A 168 6.26 -3.90 4.38
CA GLU A 168 5.62 -4.69 3.33
C GLU A 168 6.55 -4.92 2.13
N ARG A 169 7.21 -3.86 1.64
CA ARG A 169 8.18 -3.94 0.54
C ARG A 169 9.40 -4.77 0.90
N THR A 170 9.91 -4.64 2.12
CA THR A 170 11.05 -5.42 2.62
C THR A 170 10.70 -6.91 2.70
N ILE A 171 9.52 -7.25 3.21
CA ILE A 171 9.02 -8.64 3.24
C ILE A 171 8.80 -9.18 1.82
N ALA A 172 8.23 -8.39 0.91
CA ALA A 172 8.04 -8.78 -0.49
C ALA A 172 9.35 -9.10 -1.22
N GLN A 173 10.48 -8.54 -0.78
CA GLN A 173 11.82 -8.88 -1.29
C GLN A 173 12.37 -10.17 -0.69
N LEU A 174 11.93 -10.54 0.51
CA LEU A 174 12.31 -11.79 1.18
C LEU A 174 11.53 -12.99 0.63
N ILE A 175 10.22 -12.86 0.39
CA ILE A 175 9.32 -13.95 -0.03
C ILE A 175 9.90 -14.82 -1.17
N PRO A 176 10.41 -14.27 -2.29
CA PRO A 176 10.95 -15.08 -3.38
C PRO A 176 12.15 -15.94 -2.99
N GLN A 177 12.89 -15.54 -1.94
CA GLN A 177 14.07 -16.25 -1.46
C GLN A 177 13.69 -17.42 -0.54
N LEU A 178 12.50 -17.41 0.06
CA LEU A 178 12.02 -18.45 0.98
C LEU A 178 11.46 -19.69 0.27
N LYS A 179 11.33 -19.65 -1.06
CA LYS A 179 10.70 -20.72 -1.84
C LYS A 179 11.48 -22.04 -1.72
N ASN A 180 10.80 -23.08 -1.25
CA ASN A 180 11.34 -24.40 -0.90
C ASN A 180 12.37 -24.41 0.24
N GLU A 181 12.47 -23.34 1.02
CA GLU A 181 13.41 -23.24 2.15
C GLU A 181 12.71 -23.33 3.51
N VAL A 182 11.37 -23.43 3.51
CA VAL A 182 10.57 -23.50 4.73
C VAL A 182 9.94 -24.88 4.84
N ASP A 183 10.47 -25.69 5.75
CA ASP A 183 9.87 -26.99 6.07
C ASP A 183 8.59 -26.85 6.91
N ASP A 184 7.62 -27.70 6.59
CA ASP A 184 6.40 -27.88 7.37
C ASP A 184 6.67 -28.62 8.69
N PHE A 185 5.93 -28.24 9.73
CA PHE A 185 5.94 -28.96 11.00
C PHE A 185 5.16 -30.27 10.93
N LEU A 186 4.26 -30.39 9.95
CA LEU A 186 3.37 -31.54 9.78
C LEU A 186 3.83 -32.41 8.61
N PRO A 187 3.68 -33.74 8.72
CA PRO A 187 3.90 -34.63 7.59
C PRO A 187 2.97 -34.30 6.42
N ARG A 188 3.47 -34.40 5.18
CA ARG A 188 2.71 -34.11 3.95
C ARG A 188 1.37 -34.85 3.87
N TRP A 189 1.30 -36.09 4.37
CA TRP A 189 0.07 -36.87 4.35
C TRP A 189 -1.04 -36.23 5.19
N LEU A 190 -0.69 -35.63 6.33
CA LEU A 190 -1.65 -34.98 7.22
C LEU A 190 -2.13 -33.64 6.65
N ILE A 191 -1.22 -32.89 6.02
CA ILE A 191 -1.55 -31.65 5.29
C ILE A 191 -2.57 -31.95 4.19
N ASN A 192 -2.33 -33.01 3.40
CA ASN A 192 -3.22 -33.40 2.30
C ASN A 192 -4.57 -33.92 2.80
N ASP A 193 -4.59 -34.76 3.85
CA ASP A 193 -5.81 -35.36 4.38
C ASP A 193 -6.74 -34.31 5.02
N LEU A 194 -6.15 -33.32 5.70
CA LEU A 194 -6.87 -32.22 6.34
C LEU A 194 -7.06 -30.99 5.43
N ASN A 195 -6.58 -31.04 4.19
CA ASN A 195 -6.62 -29.95 3.22
C ASN A 195 -6.07 -28.62 3.80
N LEU A 196 -4.96 -28.73 4.55
CA LEU A 196 -4.26 -27.59 5.15
C LEU A 196 -3.36 -26.92 4.12
N ILE A 197 -3.13 -25.63 4.30
CA ILE A 197 -2.09 -24.91 3.56
C ILE A 197 -0.71 -25.26 4.14
N SER A 198 0.32 -25.29 3.30
CA SER A 198 1.69 -25.46 3.80
C SER A 198 2.13 -24.24 4.59
N ARG A 199 3.10 -24.40 5.48
CA ARG A 199 3.71 -23.32 6.26
C ARG A 199 4.30 -22.24 5.37
N GLU A 200 4.97 -22.62 4.28
CA GLU A 200 5.49 -21.67 3.30
C GLU A 200 4.35 -20.84 2.69
N GLU A 201 3.28 -21.50 2.26
CA GLU A 201 2.12 -20.82 1.67
C GLU A 201 1.41 -19.92 2.70
N ALA A 202 1.30 -20.35 3.96
CA ALA A 202 0.74 -19.56 5.04
C ALA A 202 1.55 -18.28 5.28
N LEU A 203 2.88 -18.38 5.36
CA LEU A 203 3.77 -17.23 5.52
C LEU A 203 3.69 -16.26 4.34
N VAL A 204 3.51 -16.75 3.11
CA VAL A 204 3.31 -15.86 1.96
C VAL A 204 1.95 -15.17 2.04
N LYS A 205 0.87 -15.94 2.28
CA LYS A 205 -0.51 -15.44 2.27
C LYS A 205 -0.83 -14.48 3.41
N ILE A 206 -0.17 -14.59 4.57
CA ILE A 206 -0.36 -13.62 5.66
C ILE A 206 0.24 -12.25 5.30
N HIS A 207 1.26 -12.20 4.45
CA HIS A 207 1.89 -10.93 4.04
C HIS A 207 1.35 -10.37 2.73
N GLN A 208 0.91 -11.25 1.81
CA GLN A 208 0.40 -10.91 0.50
C GLN A 208 -0.93 -11.63 0.20
N PRO A 209 -2.01 -11.38 0.98
CA PRO A 209 -3.29 -12.04 0.75
C PRO A 209 -3.98 -11.48 -0.50
N SER A 210 -4.53 -12.36 -1.32
CA SER A 210 -5.36 -11.94 -2.46
C SER A 210 -6.77 -11.53 -2.03
N ASN A 211 -7.27 -12.10 -0.92
CA ASN A 211 -8.59 -11.83 -0.33
C ASN A 211 -8.59 -12.14 1.19
N TYR A 212 -9.66 -11.73 1.90
CA TYR A 212 -9.78 -11.92 3.34
C TYR A 212 -9.83 -13.42 3.74
N ASP A 213 -10.36 -14.29 2.89
CA ASP A 213 -10.43 -15.72 3.16
C ASP A 213 -9.05 -16.38 3.16
N GLU A 214 -8.15 -15.97 2.26
CA GLU A 214 -6.75 -16.40 2.26
C GLU A 214 -6.00 -15.93 3.50
N ALA A 215 -6.19 -14.66 3.90
CA ALA A 215 -5.60 -14.14 5.13
C ALA A 215 -6.08 -14.92 6.36
N LYS A 216 -7.36 -15.31 6.39
CA LYS A 216 -7.95 -16.08 7.48
C LYS A 216 -7.41 -17.51 7.53
N LYS A 217 -7.26 -18.16 6.37
CA LYS A 217 -6.65 -19.50 6.28
C LYS A 217 -5.19 -19.50 6.74
N ALA A 218 -4.47 -18.41 6.48
CA ALA A 218 -3.08 -18.22 6.91
C ALA A 218 -2.89 -17.90 8.40
N GLN A 219 -3.96 -17.53 9.11
CA GLN A 219 -3.94 -17.26 10.56
C GLN A 219 -4.18 -18.50 11.42
N LEU A 220 -4.70 -19.59 10.83
CA LEU A 220 -5.00 -20.86 11.49
C LEU A 220 -3.75 -21.73 11.58
#